data_AF-A0A8C1AZM6-F1
#
_entry.id   AF-A0A8C1AZM6-F1
#
_cell.length_a   1.000
_cell.length_b   1.000
_cell.length_c   1.000
_cell.angle_alpha   90.00
_cell.angle_beta   90.00
_cell.angle_gamma   90.00
#
_symmetry.space_group_name_H-M   'P 1'
#
loop_
_entity.id
_entity.type
_entity.pdbx_description
1 polymer ?
#
loop_
_entity_poly.entity_id
_entity_poly.type
_entity_poly.pdbx_seq_one_letter_code
_entity_poly.pdbx_strand_id
1 'polypeptide(L)'
;MRISQHLLVFISVLSLTRAQTATVAATALESTVAPAENATTSAAEPWIAPAIFYPFRSAAGDTEHFLTGDESYESVALSTPYTFFGRTYNSLYVHYNGLLTFNQPEPASGPNYNPTRGAEDFIAPLWSDLDDMGWMGMFSYQQYTNGSVLTRATQDINQYFPQMNFTASWVFVVTWDYVDAVDMNSFIRHSAQAITFQVVLISNGSLSFFLINYGDCAVIYDQVEAGYDTINSIDHFVIPGSTNGYSVSNLRNTSNVNVPGRWAFSANSGLESIIGVQIRLTSFSDLTQSENIEAVLLRIKQDLFSRGLSSSIQMKLREVKKTQP
;
A
#
# COMPACT_ATOMS: atom_id res chain seq x y z
N MET A 1 -45.68 12.13 -2.14
CA MET A 1 -45.33 11.93 -0.72
C MET A 1 -43.98 11.21 -0.68
N ARG A 2 -42.95 11.75 0.00
CA ARG A 2 -41.63 11.08 0.08
C ARG A 2 -41.71 9.92 1.07
N ILE A 3 -41.11 8.77 0.72
CA ILE A 3 -41.06 7.57 1.54
C ILE A 3 -39.63 7.42 2.07
N SER A 4 -39.47 7.31 3.39
CA SER A 4 -38.17 7.03 4.03
C SER A 4 -37.97 5.52 4.12
N GLN A 5 -36.85 4.99 3.62
CA GLN A 5 -36.61 3.55 3.61
C GLN A 5 -35.18 3.22 4.05
N HIS A 6 -35.04 2.14 4.81
CA HIS A 6 -33.77 1.56 5.20
C HIS A 6 -33.43 0.42 4.24
N LEU A 7 -32.24 0.50 3.67
CA LEU A 7 -31.72 -0.49 2.75
C LEU A 7 -30.48 -1.14 3.35
N LEU A 8 -30.49 -2.48 3.45
CA LEU A 8 -29.30 -3.25 3.77
C LEU A 8 -28.85 -3.98 2.50
N VAL A 9 -27.75 -3.49 1.92
CA VAL A 9 -27.14 -4.08 0.72
C VAL A 9 -25.84 -4.76 1.12
N PHE A 10 -25.66 -5.99 0.68
CA PHE A 10 -24.34 -6.59 0.65
C PHE A 10 -23.69 -6.31 -0.69
N ILE A 11 -22.52 -5.72 -0.65
CA ILE A 11 -21.66 -5.52 -1.79
C ILE A 11 -20.62 -6.63 -1.71
N SER A 12 -20.76 -7.65 -2.56
CA SER A 12 -19.71 -8.65 -2.76
C SER A 12 -18.71 -8.07 -3.74
N VAL A 13 -17.52 -7.75 -3.24
CA VAL A 13 -16.41 -7.26 -4.03
C VAL A 13 -15.43 -8.43 -4.15
N LEU A 14 -15.21 -8.95 -5.37
CA LEU A 14 -13.96 -9.64 -5.64
C LEU A 14 -12.86 -8.57 -5.53
N SER A 15 -12.02 -8.72 -4.50
CA SER A 15 -10.89 -7.89 -4.10
C SER A 15 -11.13 -6.36 -4.11
N LEU A 16 -11.54 -5.84 -2.95
CA LEU A 16 -10.89 -4.63 -2.43
C LEU A 16 -10.43 -4.94 -1.01
N THR A 17 -9.11 -4.90 -0.83
CA THR A 17 -8.45 -4.78 0.47
C THR A 17 -9.01 -3.56 1.18
N ARG A 18 -9.67 -3.79 2.32
CA ARG A 18 -10.35 -2.75 3.08
C ARG A 18 -9.32 -1.76 3.63
N ALA A 19 -9.40 -0.50 3.18
CA ALA A 19 -8.94 0.65 3.94
C ALA A 19 -10.11 1.22 4.73
N GLN A 20 -10.00 1.21 6.06
CA GLN A 20 -10.88 2.04 6.88
C GLN A 20 -10.30 3.46 6.88
N THR A 21 -10.86 4.34 6.05
CA THR A 21 -10.58 5.78 6.14
C THR A 21 -11.38 6.37 7.30
N ALA A 22 -10.69 6.68 8.40
CA ALA A 22 -11.20 7.58 9.42
C ALA A 22 -10.74 8.99 9.08
N THR A 23 -11.68 9.87 8.76
CA THR A 23 -11.42 11.32 8.60
C THR A 23 -11.30 11.93 10.00
N VAL A 24 -10.10 12.39 10.38
CA VAL A 24 -9.92 13.23 11.57
C VAL A 24 -9.67 14.67 11.11
N ALA A 25 -10.49 15.58 11.61
CA ALA A 25 -10.40 17.01 11.35
C ALA A 25 -9.11 17.58 11.97
N ALA A 26 -8.40 18.41 11.19
CA ALA A 26 -7.23 19.13 11.65
C ALA A 26 -7.62 20.23 12.65
N THR A 27 -7.06 20.17 13.86
CA THR A 27 -7.09 21.26 14.83
C THR A 27 -5.84 22.13 14.64
N ALA A 28 -6.04 23.43 14.43
CA ALA A 28 -4.96 24.41 14.33
C ALA A 28 -4.18 24.51 15.65
N LEU A 29 -2.85 24.52 15.59
CA LEU A 29 -1.98 24.84 16.72
C LEU A 29 -1.49 26.28 16.59
N GLU A 30 -1.70 27.05 17.66
CA GLU A 30 -1.25 28.43 17.82
C GLU A 30 0.29 28.52 17.87
N SER A 31 0.80 29.56 17.22
CA SER A 31 2.20 29.96 17.21
C SER A 31 2.61 30.53 18.57
N THR A 32 3.61 29.93 19.20
CA THR A 32 4.37 30.56 20.29
C THR A 32 5.84 30.63 19.89
N VAL A 33 6.37 31.85 19.90
CA VAL A 33 7.76 32.18 19.56
C VAL A 33 8.65 31.83 20.74
N ALA A 34 9.66 30.98 20.53
CA ALA A 34 10.73 30.72 21.50
C ALA A 34 11.97 31.60 21.20
N PRO A 35 12.71 32.07 22.21
CA PRO A 35 13.87 32.94 22.02
C PRO A 35 15.13 32.14 21.64
N ALA A 36 16.05 32.84 20.98
CA ALA A 36 17.31 32.31 20.46
C ALA A 36 18.20 31.72 21.56
N GLU A 37 18.70 30.49 21.34
CA GLU A 37 19.66 29.83 22.21
C GLU A 37 20.95 29.47 21.44
N ASN A 38 22.08 29.76 22.08
CA ASN A 38 23.44 29.71 21.55
C ASN A 38 23.84 28.33 21.02
N ALA A 39 24.49 28.34 19.85
CA ALA A 39 25.09 27.17 19.23
C ALA A 39 26.23 26.59 20.08
N THR A 40 25.96 25.44 20.71
CA THR A 40 26.98 24.45 21.03
C THR A 40 26.82 23.32 20.02
N THR A 41 27.92 22.92 19.36
CA THR A 41 27.96 21.83 18.38
C THR A 41 27.63 20.50 19.08
N SER A 42 26.35 20.19 19.15
CA SER A 42 25.82 18.88 19.47
C SER A 42 26.21 17.91 18.35
N ALA A 43 26.86 16.81 18.71
CA ALA A 43 26.99 15.69 17.78
C ALA A 43 25.57 15.22 17.45
N ALA A 44 25.14 15.41 16.20
CA ALA A 44 23.79 15.08 15.76
C ALA A 44 23.48 13.60 16.09
N GLU A 45 22.36 13.39 16.80
CA GLU A 45 21.78 12.07 17.07
C GLU A 45 21.64 11.28 15.76
N PRO A 46 21.95 9.97 15.74
CA PRO A 46 21.77 9.16 14.54
C PRO A 46 20.30 9.12 14.14
N TRP A 47 20.01 9.20 12.85
CA TRP A 47 18.66 9.02 12.33
C TRP A 47 18.13 7.63 12.71
N ILE A 48 16.87 7.59 13.14
CA ILE A 48 16.18 6.38 13.54
C ILE A 48 15.02 6.16 12.59
N ALA A 49 15.01 5.01 11.91
CA ALA A 49 13.92 4.63 11.05
C ALA A 49 12.58 4.59 11.82
N PRO A 50 11.45 4.92 11.17
CA PRO A 50 10.14 4.83 11.80
C PRO A 50 9.90 3.43 12.39
N ALA A 51 9.30 3.36 13.58
CA ALA A 51 9.09 2.08 14.28
C ALA A 51 8.25 1.06 13.49
N ILE A 52 7.49 1.50 12.49
CA ILE A 52 6.73 0.63 11.58
C ILE A 52 7.63 -0.14 10.60
N PHE A 53 8.89 0.26 10.41
CA PHE A 53 9.81 -0.47 9.54
C PHE A 53 10.22 -1.78 10.21
N TYR A 54 10.28 -2.83 9.40
CA TYR A 54 10.99 -4.06 9.73
C TYR A 54 12.49 -3.78 9.70
N PRO A 55 13.31 -4.52 10.48
CA PRO A 55 14.76 -4.34 10.47
C PRO A 55 15.32 -4.40 9.05
N PHE A 56 16.25 -3.49 8.74
CA PHE A 56 16.90 -3.41 7.44
C PHE A 56 18.34 -2.89 7.58
N ARG A 57 19.10 -2.89 6.47
CA ARG A 57 20.53 -2.55 6.37
C ARG A 57 21.46 -3.52 7.11
N SER A 58 22.75 -3.20 7.11
CA SER A 58 23.83 -3.90 7.83
C SER A 58 23.48 -4.33 9.26
N ALA A 59 22.69 -3.54 10.02
CA ALA A 59 22.24 -3.92 11.36
C ALA A 59 21.31 -5.15 11.39
N ALA A 60 20.59 -5.40 10.28
CA ALA A 60 19.74 -6.57 10.06
C ALA A 60 20.42 -7.69 9.23
N GLY A 61 21.65 -7.44 8.76
CA GLY A 61 22.41 -8.38 7.91
C GLY A 61 21.91 -8.43 6.47
N ASP A 62 21.28 -7.36 5.99
CA ASP A 62 20.74 -7.27 4.63
C ASP A 62 21.83 -7.37 3.56
N THR A 63 21.43 -7.83 2.38
CA THR A 63 22.19 -7.61 1.14
C THR A 63 21.89 -6.20 0.64
N GLU A 64 22.92 -5.40 0.41
CA GLU A 64 22.81 -3.98 0.05
C GLU A 64 23.27 -3.74 -1.40
N HIS A 65 22.46 -3.02 -2.17
CA HIS A 65 22.75 -2.65 -3.56
C HIS A 65 22.62 -1.14 -3.70
N PHE A 66 23.78 -0.47 -3.84
CA PHE A 66 23.84 0.97 -4.10
C PHE A 66 23.52 1.26 -5.56
N LEU A 67 22.89 2.40 -5.79
CA LEU A 67 22.66 2.91 -7.14
C LEU A 67 24.01 3.13 -7.86
N THR A 68 24.20 2.50 -9.03
CA THR A 68 25.45 2.56 -9.80
C THR A 68 25.32 3.18 -11.20
N GLY A 69 24.17 3.77 -11.53
CA GLY A 69 23.85 4.33 -12.86
C GLY A 69 22.45 3.92 -13.31
N ASP A 70 22.12 4.17 -14.59
CA ASP A 70 20.77 4.04 -15.17
C ASP A 70 20.20 2.61 -15.11
N GLU A 71 18.90 2.52 -14.83
CA GLU A 71 17.96 1.40 -15.05
C GLU A 71 18.56 0.00 -14.87
N SER A 72 18.58 -0.48 -13.64
CA SER A 72 18.96 -1.86 -13.34
C SER A 72 18.09 -2.50 -12.25
N TYR A 73 18.16 -3.83 -12.20
CA TYR A 73 17.41 -4.65 -11.26
C TYR A 73 18.28 -5.79 -10.74
N GLU A 74 17.91 -6.30 -9.58
CA GLU A 74 18.51 -7.50 -9.00
C GLU A 74 17.50 -8.63 -8.95
N SER A 75 17.86 -9.77 -9.53
CA SER A 75 17.06 -10.99 -9.43
C SER A 75 17.34 -11.69 -8.10
N VAL A 76 16.32 -11.83 -7.27
CA VAL A 76 16.43 -12.43 -5.95
C VAL A 76 15.70 -13.77 -5.93
N ALA A 77 16.43 -14.85 -5.65
CA ALA A 77 15.85 -16.16 -5.42
C ALA A 77 15.16 -16.22 -4.04
N LEU A 78 13.93 -16.70 -4.00
CA LEU A 78 13.16 -16.87 -2.77
C LEU A 78 13.49 -18.22 -2.13
N SER A 79 13.82 -18.20 -0.84
CA SER A 79 14.07 -19.40 -0.03
C SER A 79 12.80 -20.19 0.26
N THR A 80 11.62 -19.59 0.05
CA THR A 80 10.31 -20.22 0.09
C THR A 80 9.46 -19.64 -1.03
N PRO A 81 8.71 -20.45 -1.79
CA PRO A 81 7.84 -19.93 -2.84
C PRO A 81 6.80 -18.94 -2.27
N TYR A 82 6.60 -17.81 -2.94
CA TYR A 82 5.63 -16.79 -2.55
C TYR A 82 4.47 -16.77 -3.53
N THR A 83 3.23 -16.73 -3.04
CA THR A 83 2.04 -16.68 -3.90
C THR A 83 1.50 -15.26 -3.98
N PHE A 84 1.39 -14.74 -5.20
CA PHE A 84 0.82 -13.44 -5.50
C PHE A 84 -0.38 -13.62 -6.44
N PHE A 85 -1.58 -13.35 -5.91
CA PHE A 85 -2.87 -13.47 -6.58
C PHE A 85 -3.05 -14.77 -7.38
N GLY A 86 -2.76 -15.89 -6.73
CA GLY A 86 -2.99 -17.24 -7.28
C GLY A 86 -1.85 -17.77 -8.15
N ARG A 87 -0.78 -16.98 -8.35
CA ARG A 87 0.46 -17.43 -9.02
C ARG A 87 1.59 -17.53 -8.02
N THR A 88 2.35 -18.61 -8.09
CA THR A 88 3.46 -18.88 -7.16
C THR A 88 4.80 -18.63 -7.84
N TYR A 89 5.65 -17.88 -7.16
CA TYR A 89 6.94 -17.42 -7.64
C TYR A 89 8.08 -17.94 -6.76
N ASN A 90 9.20 -18.29 -7.39
CA ASN A 90 10.43 -18.74 -6.71
C ASN A 90 11.53 -17.67 -6.75
N SER A 91 11.27 -16.55 -7.42
CA SER A 91 12.17 -15.42 -7.55
C SER A 91 11.35 -14.15 -7.75
N LEU A 92 11.99 -13.01 -7.56
CA LEU A 92 11.46 -11.69 -7.91
C LEU A 92 12.59 -10.81 -8.43
N TYR A 93 12.26 -9.63 -8.94
CA TYR A 93 13.22 -8.61 -9.34
C TYR A 93 12.99 -7.34 -8.52
N VAL A 94 14.06 -6.84 -7.90
CA VAL A 94 14.07 -5.57 -7.16
C VAL A 94 14.66 -4.51 -8.07
N HIS A 95 13.89 -3.48 -8.38
CA HIS A 95 14.30 -2.36 -9.24
C HIS A 95 14.70 -1.17 -8.38
N TYR A 96 15.70 -0.39 -8.79
CA TYR A 96 16.08 0.84 -8.08
C TYR A 96 14.90 1.82 -8.02
N ASN A 97 14.10 1.88 -9.08
CA ASN A 97 12.94 2.76 -9.23
C ASN A 97 11.72 2.40 -8.36
N GLY A 98 11.91 1.74 -7.22
CA GLY A 98 10.86 1.52 -6.23
C GLY A 98 9.79 0.55 -6.68
N LEU A 99 10.20 -0.51 -7.38
CA LEU A 99 9.33 -1.53 -7.97
C LEU A 99 9.82 -2.95 -7.65
N LEU A 100 8.87 -3.84 -7.34
CA LEU A 100 9.06 -5.29 -7.29
C LEU A 100 8.23 -5.95 -8.38
N THR A 101 8.87 -6.78 -9.20
CA THR A 101 8.18 -7.59 -10.22
C THR A 101 8.43 -9.07 -9.96
N PHE A 102 7.47 -9.92 -10.29
CA PHE A 102 7.56 -11.35 -9.97
C PHE A 102 7.86 -12.24 -11.17
N ASN A 103 7.22 -11.99 -12.31
CA ASN A 103 7.24 -12.90 -13.45
C ASN A 103 8.22 -12.49 -14.56
N GLN A 104 8.54 -11.20 -14.68
CA GLN A 104 9.52 -10.69 -15.64
C GLN A 104 10.06 -9.33 -15.17
N PRO A 105 11.21 -8.88 -15.71
CA PRO A 105 11.71 -7.52 -15.48
C PRO A 105 10.74 -6.42 -15.93
N GLU A 106 11.06 -5.19 -15.59
CA GLU A 106 10.22 -3.96 -15.57
C GLU A 106 9.07 -3.86 -16.60
N PRO A 107 7.89 -3.34 -16.21
CA PRO A 107 6.79 -3.12 -17.15
C PRO A 107 7.14 -2.04 -18.19
N ALA A 108 6.80 -2.28 -19.45
CA ALA A 108 7.13 -1.41 -20.58
C ALA A 108 6.48 0.00 -20.55
N SER A 109 5.55 0.26 -19.62
CA SER A 109 4.75 1.49 -19.57
C SER A 109 5.26 2.55 -18.60
N GLY A 110 6.31 2.27 -17.81
CA GLY A 110 6.75 3.14 -16.73
C GLY A 110 5.66 3.36 -15.66
N PRO A 111 5.82 4.33 -14.74
CA PRO A 111 4.89 4.59 -13.63
C PRO A 111 3.52 5.15 -14.07
N ASN A 112 3.19 5.14 -15.36
CA ASN A 112 1.86 5.47 -15.89
C ASN A 112 0.89 4.29 -15.72
N TYR A 113 0.25 4.20 -14.56
CA TYR A 113 -0.83 3.24 -14.35
C TYR A 113 -2.15 3.76 -14.94
N ASN A 114 -2.94 2.94 -15.65
CA ASN A 114 -4.39 3.17 -15.77
C ASN A 114 -5.23 2.00 -16.34
N PRO A 115 -5.49 0.97 -15.51
CA PRO A 115 -4.56 -0.14 -15.29
C PRO A 115 -3.46 -0.32 -16.35
N THR A 116 -2.29 -0.87 -15.99
CA THR A 116 -1.29 -1.17 -17.03
C THR A 116 -1.87 -2.13 -18.08
N ARG A 117 -2.76 -3.04 -17.64
CA ARG A 117 -3.22 -4.21 -18.40
C ARG A 117 -2.04 -4.98 -18.99
N GLY A 118 -0.91 -4.91 -18.30
CA GLY A 118 0.37 -5.45 -18.70
C GLY A 118 0.43 -6.95 -18.49
N ALA A 119 1.61 -7.48 -18.77
CA ALA A 119 1.94 -8.88 -18.60
C ALA A 119 2.65 -9.14 -17.27
N GLU A 120 2.71 -8.15 -16.37
CA GLU A 120 3.49 -8.16 -15.14
C GLU A 120 2.59 -8.32 -13.90
N ASP A 121 3.04 -9.14 -12.95
CA ASP A 121 2.62 -9.10 -11.56
C ASP A 121 3.65 -8.27 -10.79
N PHE A 122 3.22 -7.19 -10.13
CA PHE A 122 4.14 -6.29 -9.44
C PHE A 122 3.55 -5.60 -8.20
N ILE A 123 4.45 -5.19 -7.30
CA ILE A 123 4.18 -4.28 -6.19
C ILE A 123 5.05 -3.04 -6.40
N ALA A 124 4.41 -1.87 -6.47
CA ALA A 124 5.06 -0.58 -6.61
C ALA A 124 4.90 0.19 -5.30
N PRO A 125 5.78 0.01 -4.29
CA PRO A 125 5.67 0.81 -3.06
C PRO A 125 5.81 2.31 -3.33
N LEU A 126 6.66 2.71 -4.28
CA LEU A 126 6.79 4.08 -4.76
C LEU A 126 7.55 4.05 -6.09
N TRP A 127 6.83 3.80 -7.19
CA TRP A 127 7.46 3.66 -8.51
C TRP A 127 7.59 5.02 -9.20
N SER A 128 8.82 5.43 -9.48
CA SER A 128 9.19 6.66 -10.18
C SER A 128 10.63 6.52 -10.70
N ASP A 129 11.10 7.47 -11.50
CA ASP A 129 12.48 7.55 -12.00
C ASP A 129 13.41 8.06 -10.88
N LEU A 130 13.51 7.28 -9.79
CA LEU A 130 14.24 7.63 -8.57
C LEU A 130 15.76 7.63 -8.79
N ASP A 131 16.25 6.83 -9.73
CA ASP A 131 17.64 6.78 -10.14
C ASP A 131 18.11 8.06 -10.86
N ASP A 132 17.19 8.76 -11.53
CA ASP A 132 17.46 10.01 -12.25
C ASP A 132 17.41 11.27 -11.38
N MET A 133 17.04 11.16 -10.09
CA MET A 133 16.97 12.29 -9.17
C MET A 133 18.36 12.89 -8.84
N GLY A 134 19.45 12.20 -9.17
CA GLY A 134 20.82 12.59 -8.80
C GLY A 134 21.12 12.45 -7.31
N TRP A 135 20.29 11.71 -6.58
CA TRP A 135 20.43 11.46 -5.14
C TRP A 135 21.27 10.21 -4.90
N MET A 136 21.90 10.13 -3.72
CA MET A 136 22.48 8.86 -3.29
C MET A 136 21.35 7.90 -2.94
N GLY A 137 21.34 6.73 -3.56
CA GLY A 137 20.29 5.74 -3.41
C GLY A 137 20.82 4.34 -3.17
N MET A 138 20.05 3.52 -2.47
CA MET A 138 20.21 2.08 -2.44
C MET A 138 18.87 1.38 -2.22
N PHE A 139 18.85 0.08 -2.50
CA PHE A 139 17.94 -0.81 -1.81
C PHE A 139 18.71 -1.88 -1.03
N SER A 140 18.06 -2.41 0.00
CA SER A 140 18.58 -3.49 0.84
C SER A 140 17.50 -4.53 1.07
N TYR A 141 17.85 -5.80 1.09
CA TYR A 141 16.88 -6.87 1.33
C TYR A 141 17.41 -8.01 2.21
N GLN A 142 16.47 -8.70 2.87
CA GLN A 142 16.72 -9.89 3.67
C GLN A 142 15.53 -10.85 3.68
N GLN A 143 15.83 -12.14 3.82
CA GLN A 143 14.86 -13.21 4.02
C GLN A 143 14.96 -13.80 5.42
N TYR A 144 13.81 -14.07 6.03
CA TYR A 144 13.70 -14.63 7.36
C TYR A 144 12.85 -15.89 7.32
N THR A 145 13.34 -16.96 7.94
CA THR A 145 12.61 -18.23 8.16
C THR A 145 12.52 -18.60 9.65
N ASN A 146 13.08 -17.76 10.52
CA ASN A 146 13.04 -17.89 11.97
C ASN A 146 13.25 -16.52 12.65
N GLY A 147 13.11 -16.48 13.98
CA GLY A 147 13.41 -15.29 14.77
C GLY A 147 12.24 -14.32 14.96
N SER A 148 12.54 -13.18 15.59
CA SER A 148 11.54 -12.19 16.02
C SER A 148 10.81 -11.50 14.86
N VAL A 149 11.39 -11.47 13.67
CA VAL A 149 10.75 -10.92 12.47
C VAL A 149 9.49 -11.71 12.10
N LEU A 150 9.52 -13.04 12.18
CA LEU A 150 8.34 -13.88 11.94
C LEU A 150 7.29 -13.69 13.04
N THR A 151 7.71 -13.51 14.29
CA THR A 151 6.80 -13.22 15.41
C THR A 151 6.07 -11.89 15.18
N ARG A 152 6.79 -10.84 14.77
CA ARG A 152 6.21 -9.53 14.43
C ARG A 152 5.26 -9.63 13.25
N ALA A 153 5.67 -10.28 12.16
CA ALA A 153 4.82 -10.50 10.98
C ALA A 153 3.54 -11.27 11.32
N THR A 154 3.63 -12.27 12.18
CA THR A 154 2.47 -13.01 12.69
C THR A 154 1.52 -12.11 13.48
N GLN A 155 2.05 -11.25 14.35
CA GLN A 155 1.24 -10.31 15.14
C GLN A 155 0.56 -9.27 14.24
N ASP A 156 1.33 -8.64 13.34
CA ASP A 156 0.82 -7.64 12.40
C ASP A 156 -0.31 -8.21 11.54
N ILE A 157 -0.10 -9.38 10.91
CA ILE A 157 -1.13 -9.99 10.06
C ILE A 157 -2.36 -10.42 10.86
N ASN A 158 -2.20 -10.99 12.05
CA ASN A 158 -3.37 -11.36 12.87
C ASN A 158 -4.11 -10.13 13.43
N GLN A 159 -3.43 -9.00 13.61
CA GLN A 159 -4.09 -7.75 13.97
C GLN A 159 -4.94 -7.21 12.83
N TYR A 160 -4.44 -7.24 11.59
CA TYR A 160 -5.12 -6.64 10.44
C TYR A 160 -6.12 -7.61 9.76
N PHE A 161 -5.86 -8.92 9.85
CA PHE A 161 -6.64 -10.00 9.24
C PHE A 161 -6.98 -11.10 10.26
N PRO A 162 -7.71 -10.78 11.36
CA PRO A 162 -7.90 -11.68 12.50
C PRO A 162 -8.67 -12.97 12.18
N GLN A 163 -9.39 -13.02 11.05
CA GLN A 163 -10.17 -14.19 10.65
C GLN A 163 -9.31 -15.31 10.03
N MET A 164 -8.04 -15.03 9.72
CA MET A 164 -7.19 -15.94 8.94
C MET A 164 -6.39 -16.94 9.80
N ASN A 165 -6.33 -16.73 11.13
CA ASN A 165 -5.53 -17.55 12.07
C ASN A 165 -4.12 -17.84 11.52
N PHE A 166 -3.37 -16.77 11.25
CA PHE A 166 -2.13 -16.83 10.50
C PHE A 166 -0.92 -17.05 11.41
N THR A 167 0.13 -17.69 10.90
CA THR A 167 1.45 -17.78 11.55
C THR A 167 2.50 -17.76 10.46
N ALA A 168 3.32 -16.70 10.42
CA ALA A 168 4.34 -16.54 9.40
C ALA A 168 5.42 -17.63 9.53
N SER A 169 5.79 -18.24 8.40
CA SER A 169 6.94 -19.14 8.29
C SER A 169 8.04 -18.56 7.41
N TRP A 170 7.75 -17.50 6.67
CA TRP A 170 8.69 -16.83 5.78
C TRP A 170 8.36 -15.34 5.67
N VAL A 171 9.39 -14.49 5.70
CA VAL A 171 9.29 -13.04 5.49
C VAL A 171 10.42 -12.58 4.59
N PHE A 172 10.12 -11.78 3.58
CA PHE A 172 11.10 -11.03 2.80
C PHE A 172 10.90 -9.54 3.05
N VAL A 173 11.96 -8.85 3.45
CA VAL A 173 11.97 -7.39 3.67
C VAL A 173 12.86 -6.78 2.61
N VAL A 174 12.36 -5.74 1.94
CA VAL A 174 13.16 -4.91 1.04
C VAL A 174 12.87 -3.44 1.32
N THR A 175 13.93 -2.65 1.48
CA THR A 175 13.86 -1.23 1.80
C THR A 175 14.65 -0.44 0.77
N TRP A 176 14.03 0.57 0.19
CA TRP A 176 14.69 1.59 -0.62
C TRP A 176 14.96 2.79 0.25
N ASP A 177 16.15 3.36 0.08
CA ASP A 177 16.54 4.57 0.78
C ASP A 177 17.35 5.49 -0.13
N TYR A 178 16.81 6.68 -0.34
CA TYR A 178 17.39 7.75 -1.14
C TYR A 178 17.58 8.98 -0.26
N VAL A 179 18.73 9.62 -0.35
CA VAL A 179 19.02 10.87 0.36
C VAL A 179 19.70 11.83 -0.61
N ASP A 180 19.23 13.09 -0.62
CA ASP A 180 19.84 14.22 -1.33
C ASP A 180 21.20 14.58 -0.71
N ALA A 181 22.16 13.69 -0.90
CA ALA A 181 23.47 13.73 -0.29
C ALA A 181 24.54 13.67 -1.37
N VAL A 182 25.66 14.35 -1.12
CA VAL A 182 26.85 14.33 -1.99
C VAL A 182 27.96 13.43 -1.44
N ASP A 183 27.77 12.88 -0.24
CA ASP A 183 28.73 12.04 0.46
C ASP A 183 28.07 11.01 1.38
N MET A 184 28.81 9.92 1.66
CA MET A 184 28.33 8.78 2.43
C MET A 184 27.99 9.11 3.89
N ASN A 185 28.64 10.10 4.51
CA ASN A 185 28.29 10.47 5.89
C ASN A 185 26.93 11.16 5.94
N SER A 186 26.65 12.04 4.98
CA SER A 186 25.36 12.71 4.84
C SER A 186 24.24 11.70 4.55
N PHE A 187 24.52 10.70 3.72
CA PHE A 187 23.62 9.58 3.44
C PHE A 187 23.30 8.77 4.71
N ILE A 188 24.33 8.27 5.41
CA ILE A 188 24.17 7.43 6.61
C ILE A 188 23.44 8.18 7.74
N ARG A 189 23.66 9.49 7.86
CA ARG A 189 23.03 10.32 8.89
C ARG A 189 21.64 10.82 8.51
N HIS A 190 21.16 10.56 7.28
CA HIS A 190 19.95 11.15 6.72
C HIS A 190 19.88 12.67 6.98
N SER A 191 20.97 13.38 6.70
CA SER A 191 21.10 14.81 7.05
C SER A 191 20.50 15.77 6.02
N ALA A 192 19.79 15.26 5.01
CA ALA A 192 19.18 16.02 3.93
C ALA A 192 17.79 15.45 3.59
N GLN A 193 17.18 15.91 2.49
CA GLN A 193 15.90 15.35 2.05
C GLN A 193 16.06 13.86 1.76
N ALA A 194 15.09 13.05 2.19
CA ALA A 194 15.15 11.61 2.07
C ALA A 194 13.83 11.01 1.59
N ILE A 195 13.94 9.89 0.88
CA ILE A 195 12.83 9.02 0.47
C ILE A 195 13.18 7.61 0.95
N THR A 196 12.47 7.15 1.98
CA THR A 196 12.62 5.82 2.58
C THR A 196 11.28 5.10 2.57
N PHE A 197 11.22 3.94 1.92
CA PHE A 197 10.03 3.10 1.88
C PHE A 197 10.41 1.62 1.84
N GLN A 198 9.48 0.76 2.27
CA GLN A 198 9.76 -0.66 2.48
C GLN A 198 8.57 -1.52 2.04
N VAL A 199 8.88 -2.66 1.42
CA VAL A 199 7.93 -3.76 1.21
C VAL A 199 8.30 -4.93 2.11
N VAL A 200 7.29 -5.56 2.71
CA VAL A 200 7.43 -6.77 3.52
C VAL A 200 6.51 -7.83 2.96
N LEU A 201 7.05 -8.85 2.28
CA LEU A 201 6.30 -10.03 1.86
C LEU A 201 6.26 -11.04 3.00
N ILE A 202 5.08 -11.59 3.29
CA ILE A 202 4.84 -12.44 4.45
C ILE A 202 4.07 -13.69 3.99
N SER A 203 4.57 -14.87 4.31
CA SER A 203 3.91 -16.13 3.93
C SER A 203 4.00 -17.18 5.04
N ASN A 204 3.03 -18.10 5.03
CA ASN A 204 3.10 -19.36 5.78
C ASN A 204 3.18 -20.60 4.87
N GLY A 205 3.43 -20.39 3.57
CA GLY A 205 3.39 -21.43 2.53
C GLY A 205 2.01 -21.65 1.91
N SER A 206 0.93 -21.27 2.60
CA SER A 206 -0.46 -21.39 2.09
C SER A 206 -1.11 -20.03 1.83
N LEU A 207 -0.95 -19.10 2.77
CA LEU A 207 -1.46 -17.74 2.71
C LEU A 207 -0.30 -16.76 2.54
N SER A 208 -0.52 -15.74 1.74
CA SER A 208 0.45 -14.70 1.44
C SER A 208 -0.14 -13.31 1.63
N PHE A 209 0.66 -12.43 2.22
CA PHE A 209 0.34 -11.04 2.52
C PHE A 209 1.53 -10.17 2.19
N PHE A 210 1.30 -8.88 2.01
CA PHE A 210 2.39 -7.91 1.94
C PHE A 210 2.03 -6.61 2.64
N LEU A 211 3.05 -5.97 3.19
CA LEU A 211 2.98 -4.65 3.77
C LEU A 211 3.79 -3.66 2.93
N ILE A 212 3.34 -2.42 2.87
CA ILE A 212 4.10 -1.28 2.38
C ILE A 212 4.23 -0.30 3.55
N ASN A 213 5.45 0.10 3.90
CA ASN A 213 5.75 1.07 4.96
C ASN A 213 6.42 2.31 4.36
N TYR A 214 5.98 3.49 4.75
CA TYR A 214 6.53 4.78 4.35
C TYR A 214 7.19 5.48 5.52
N GLY A 215 8.41 5.97 5.31
CA GLY A 215 9.13 6.82 6.25
C GLY A 215 9.14 8.26 5.78
N ASP A 216 10.32 8.87 5.79
CA ASP A 216 10.51 10.16 5.14
C ASP A 216 10.26 9.98 3.64
N CYS A 217 9.37 10.77 3.06
CA CYS A 217 9.14 10.80 1.62
C CYS A 217 9.19 12.26 1.19
N ALA A 218 10.34 12.68 0.68
CA ALA A 218 10.46 13.98 0.02
C ALA A 218 9.56 14.06 -1.23
N VAL A 219 9.39 15.28 -1.74
CA VAL A 219 8.65 15.52 -2.97
C VAL A 219 9.38 14.86 -4.14
N ILE A 220 8.62 14.19 -5.00
CA ILE A 220 9.08 13.69 -6.30
C ILE A 220 8.51 14.62 -7.36
N TYR A 221 9.35 15.11 -8.28
CA TYR A 221 8.90 16.04 -9.33
C TYR A 221 8.39 15.30 -10.57
N ASP A 222 8.86 14.08 -10.77
CA ASP A 222 8.47 13.21 -11.87
C ASP A 222 7.19 12.44 -11.58
N GLN A 223 6.81 11.63 -12.55
CA GLN A 223 5.65 10.77 -12.42
C GLN A 223 5.92 9.69 -11.37
N VAL A 224 4.97 9.55 -10.46
CA VAL A 224 5.07 8.58 -9.38
C VAL A 224 3.74 7.94 -9.14
N GLU A 225 3.79 6.68 -8.75
CA GLU A 225 2.61 5.96 -8.30
C GLU A 225 2.97 4.91 -7.25
N ALA A 226 2.01 4.61 -6.37
CA ALA A 226 2.15 3.54 -5.39
C ALA A 226 0.95 2.61 -5.36
N GLY A 227 1.19 1.31 -5.25
CA GLY A 227 0.14 0.31 -5.36
C GLY A 227 0.64 -1.09 -5.72
N TYR A 228 -0.22 -1.85 -6.38
CA TYR A 228 0.12 -3.13 -6.99
C TYR A 228 -0.78 -3.39 -8.20
N ASP A 229 -0.30 -4.25 -9.09
CA ASP A 229 -1.05 -4.73 -10.25
C ASP A 229 -0.72 -6.20 -10.51
N THR A 230 -1.64 -6.86 -11.20
CA THR A 230 -1.48 -8.22 -11.68
C THR A 230 -1.61 -8.28 -13.18
N ILE A 231 -1.22 -9.40 -13.77
CA ILE A 231 -1.38 -9.66 -15.20
C ILE A 231 -2.82 -9.36 -15.66
N ASN A 232 -2.95 -8.57 -16.73
CA ASN A 232 -4.21 -8.02 -17.26
C ASN A 232 -5.01 -7.13 -16.29
N SER A 233 -4.39 -6.75 -15.18
CA SER A 233 -4.97 -5.97 -14.09
C SER A 233 -6.27 -6.53 -13.53
N ILE A 234 -6.29 -7.86 -13.38
CA ILE A 234 -7.40 -8.61 -12.77
C ILE A 234 -7.63 -8.14 -11.33
N ASP A 235 -6.55 -8.09 -10.57
CA ASP A 235 -6.48 -7.51 -9.23
C ASP A 235 -5.47 -6.35 -9.25
N HIS A 236 -5.89 -5.18 -8.78
CA HIS A 236 -5.01 -4.02 -8.68
C HIS A 236 -5.49 -3.02 -7.62
N PHE A 237 -4.57 -2.19 -7.15
CA PHE A 237 -4.89 -1.11 -6.23
C PHE A 237 -3.91 0.04 -6.38
N VAL A 238 -4.44 1.28 -6.40
CA VAL A 238 -3.65 2.51 -6.36
C VAL A 238 -3.84 3.16 -5.00
N ILE A 239 -2.75 3.47 -4.32
CA ILE A 239 -2.77 4.15 -3.03
C ILE A 239 -3.26 5.59 -3.23
N PRO A 240 -4.36 6.01 -2.57
CA PRO A 240 -4.89 7.37 -2.73
C PRO A 240 -3.85 8.44 -2.42
N GLY A 241 -3.71 9.41 -3.33
CA GLY A 241 -2.76 10.52 -3.20
C GLY A 241 -1.32 10.18 -3.61
N SER A 242 -1.05 8.98 -4.12
CA SER A 242 0.28 8.57 -4.60
C SER A 242 0.58 8.95 -6.06
N THR A 243 -0.43 9.29 -6.87
CA THR A 243 -0.29 9.61 -8.30
C THR A 243 0.21 11.04 -8.57
N ASN A 244 0.63 11.75 -7.54
CA ASN A 244 1.12 13.12 -7.62
C ASN A 244 2.33 13.25 -6.71
N GLY A 245 3.51 13.42 -7.28
CA GLY A 245 4.78 13.48 -6.56
C GLY A 245 4.91 14.63 -5.57
N TYR A 246 4.12 15.70 -5.70
CA TYR A 246 4.03 16.76 -4.69
C TYR A 246 3.28 16.31 -3.42
N SER A 247 2.48 15.24 -3.51
CA SER A 247 1.64 14.73 -2.42
C SER A 247 2.19 13.48 -1.74
N VAL A 248 3.22 12.83 -2.30
CA VAL A 248 3.77 11.55 -1.76
C VAL A 248 4.35 11.70 -0.35
N SER A 249 4.74 12.92 0.05
CA SER A 249 5.13 13.19 1.43
C SER A 249 4.03 12.86 2.44
N ASN A 250 2.75 12.89 2.05
CA ASN A 250 1.64 12.52 2.91
C ASN A 250 1.49 11.02 3.12
N LEU A 251 2.15 10.16 2.33
CA LEU A 251 2.01 8.70 2.43
C LEU A 251 2.40 8.16 3.81
N ARG A 252 3.37 8.80 4.49
CA ARG A 252 3.73 8.53 5.89
C ARG A 252 2.60 8.70 6.90
N ASN A 253 1.53 9.41 6.51
CA ASN A 253 0.34 9.68 7.33
C ASN A 253 -0.90 8.90 6.85
N THR A 254 -0.85 8.23 5.71
CA THR A 254 -1.99 7.45 5.18
C THR A 254 -1.88 5.99 5.61
N SER A 255 -3.02 5.28 5.61
CA SER A 255 -3.08 3.87 5.98
C SER A 255 -4.41 3.23 5.57
N ASN A 256 -4.41 1.92 5.36
CA ASN A 256 -5.62 1.10 5.30
C ASN A 256 -5.90 0.30 6.59
N VAL A 257 -4.95 0.27 7.52
CA VAL A 257 -4.98 -0.51 8.77
C VAL A 257 -4.90 0.35 10.04
N ASN A 258 -5.12 1.66 9.91
CA ASN A 258 -5.06 2.63 11.01
C ASN A 258 -3.70 2.66 11.73
N VAL A 259 -2.62 2.43 10.97
CA VAL A 259 -1.23 2.61 11.40
C VAL A 259 -0.58 3.59 10.42
N PRO A 260 -0.32 4.85 10.82
CA PRO A 260 0.22 5.87 9.92
C PRO A 260 1.45 5.36 9.15
N GLY A 261 1.45 5.55 7.84
CA GLY A 261 2.55 5.15 6.96
C GLY A 261 2.53 3.68 6.57
N ARG A 262 1.58 2.87 7.05
CA ARG A 262 1.50 1.45 6.76
C ARG A 262 0.25 1.09 5.96
N TRP A 263 0.47 0.33 4.89
CA TRP A 263 -0.55 -0.32 4.09
C TRP A 263 -0.37 -1.83 4.13
N ALA A 264 -1.45 -2.59 4.31
CA ALA A 264 -1.42 -4.05 4.40
C ALA A 264 -2.39 -4.68 3.40
N PHE A 265 -1.93 -5.70 2.69
CA PHE A 265 -2.70 -6.34 1.63
C PHE A 265 -2.64 -7.86 1.76
N SER A 266 -3.74 -8.52 1.39
CA SER A 266 -3.76 -9.96 1.16
C SER A 266 -3.40 -10.22 -0.31
N ALA A 267 -2.41 -11.07 -0.56
CA ALA A 267 -2.01 -11.51 -1.89
C ALA A 267 -2.69 -12.83 -2.31
N ASN A 268 -3.73 -13.26 -1.58
CA ASN A 268 -4.44 -14.50 -1.86
C ASN A 268 -5.51 -14.29 -2.93
N SER A 269 -5.57 -15.16 -3.95
CA SER A 269 -6.64 -15.17 -4.94
C SER A 269 -7.98 -15.60 -4.34
N GLY A 270 -9.08 -14.99 -4.77
CA GLY A 270 -10.43 -15.54 -4.53
C GLY A 270 -11.00 -15.31 -3.13
N LEU A 271 -10.43 -14.41 -2.32
CA LEU A 271 -11.12 -13.93 -1.11
C LEU A 271 -12.21 -12.92 -1.53
N GLU A 272 -13.46 -13.37 -1.60
CA GLU A 272 -14.61 -12.48 -1.72
C GLU A 272 -14.71 -11.57 -0.48
N SER A 273 -14.50 -10.27 -0.65
CA SER A 273 -14.78 -9.28 0.38
C SER A 273 -16.27 -8.92 0.32
N ILE A 274 -17.07 -9.48 1.22
CA ILE A 274 -18.47 -9.07 1.38
C ILE A 274 -18.52 -7.86 2.32
N ILE A 275 -18.81 -6.68 1.76
CA ILE A 275 -19.04 -5.45 2.52
C ILE A 275 -20.55 -5.28 2.73
N GLY A 276 -21.01 -5.35 3.98
CA GLY A 276 -22.37 -4.93 4.33
C GLY A 276 -22.45 -3.41 4.43
N VAL A 277 -23.25 -2.79 3.57
CA VAL A 277 -23.53 -1.35 3.62
C VAL A 277 -25.00 -1.14 3.99
N GLN A 278 -25.23 -0.44 5.09
CA GLN A 278 -26.55 0.04 5.46
C GLN A 278 -26.73 1.47 4.96
N ILE A 279 -27.72 1.68 4.09
CA ILE A 279 -27.99 2.98 3.46
C ILE A 279 -29.41 3.39 3.83
N ARG A 280 -29.57 4.62 4.34
CA ARG A 280 -30.88 5.24 4.49
C ARG A 280 -31.16 6.09 3.26
N LEU A 281 -32.24 5.79 2.55
CA LEU A 281 -32.63 6.48 1.32
C LEU A 281 -33.99 7.14 1.49
N THR A 282 -34.18 8.27 0.83
CA THR A 282 -35.50 8.87 0.63
C THR A 282 -35.87 8.73 -0.83
N SER A 283 -37.02 8.12 -1.11
CA SER A 283 -37.48 7.80 -2.45
C SER A 283 -38.92 8.26 -2.66
N PHE A 284 -39.30 8.55 -3.90
CA PHE A 284 -40.69 8.76 -4.30
C PHE A 284 -41.41 7.43 -4.62
N SER A 285 -40.64 6.38 -4.92
CA SER A 285 -41.13 5.03 -5.23
C SER A 285 -40.96 4.09 -4.04
N ASP A 286 -41.83 3.09 -3.93
CA ASP A 286 -41.71 2.06 -2.89
C ASP A 286 -40.62 1.05 -3.27
N LEU A 287 -39.48 1.07 -2.57
CA LEU A 287 -38.35 0.19 -2.87
C LEU A 287 -38.53 -1.22 -2.28
N THR A 288 -39.67 -1.54 -1.63
CA THR A 288 -40.02 -2.94 -1.36
C THR A 288 -40.48 -3.67 -2.63
N GLN A 289 -40.78 -2.95 -3.71
CA GLN A 289 -41.08 -3.51 -5.02
C GLN A 289 -39.78 -3.81 -5.78
N SER A 290 -39.68 -5.01 -6.37
CA SER A 290 -38.46 -5.52 -7.02
C SER A 290 -37.93 -4.61 -8.13
N GLU A 291 -38.79 -4.16 -9.03
CA GLU A 291 -38.41 -3.31 -10.17
C GLU A 291 -37.78 -1.98 -9.71
N ASN A 292 -38.34 -1.38 -8.67
CA ASN A 292 -37.84 -0.11 -8.12
C ASN A 292 -36.49 -0.29 -7.44
N ILE A 293 -36.30 -1.38 -6.68
CA ILE A 293 -35.03 -1.60 -5.98
C ILE A 293 -33.91 -2.02 -6.93
N GLU A 294 -34.21 -2.80 -7.97
CA GLU A 294 -33.24 -3.13 -9.03
C GLU A 294 -32.74 -1.87 -9.74
N ALA A 295 -33.64 -0.94 -10.09
CA ALA A 295 -33.26 0.33 -10.69
C ALA A 295 -32.33 1.17 -9.77
N VAL A 296 -32.62 1.19 -8.46
CA VAL A 296 -31.78 1.89 -7.48
C VAL A 296 -30.41 1.22 -7.31
N LEU A 297 -30.36 -0.11 -7.19
CA LEU A 297 -29.09 -0.85 -7.09
C LEU A 297 -28.23 -0.68 -8.33
N LEU A 298 -28.84 -0.69 -9.52
CA LEU A 298 -28.14 -0.41 -10.78
C LEU A 298 -27.55 1.01 -10.78
N ARG A 299 -28.30 1.99 -10.28
CA ARG A 299 -27.83 3.37 -10.20
C ARG A 299 -26.69 3.55 -9.21
N ILE A 300 -26.77 2.90 -8.04
CA ILE A 300 -25.66 2.88 -7.07
C ILE A 300 -24.44 2.22 -7.70
N LYS A 301 -24.61 1.13 -8.47
CA LYS A 301 -23.50 0.47 -9.16
C LYS A 301 -22.79 1.39 -10.13
N GLN A 302 -23.55 2.11 -10.95
CA GLN A 302 -23.02 3.08 -11.91
C GLN A 302 -22.30 4.24 -11.22
N ASP A 303 -22.85 4.76 -10.12
CA ASP A 303 -22.23 5.85 -9.37
C ASP A 303 -20.90 5.40 -8.73
N LEU A 304 -20.89 4.23 -8.09
CA LEU A 304 -19.66 3.64 -7.56
C LEU A 304 -18.61 3.41 -8.66
N PHE A 305 -19.01 2.87 -9.82
CA PHE A 305 -18.12 2.71 -10.97
C PHE A 305 -17.52 4.04 -11.44
N SER A 306 -18.34 5.09 -11.55
CA SER A 306 -17.86 6.43 -11.91
C SER A 306 -16.90 7.06 -10.90
N ARG A 307 -16.88 6.54 -9.66
CA ARG A 307 -15.97 6.93 -8.58
C ARG A 307 -14.74 6.01 -8.44
N GLY A 308 -14.48 5.16 -9.44
CA GLY A 308 -13.28 4.33 -9.51
C GLY A 308 -13.42 2.92 -8.93
N LEU A 309 -14.62 2.48 -8.54
CA LEU A 309 -14.84 1.09 -8.12
C LEU A 309 -14.97 0.14 -9.32
N SER A 310 -14.39 -1.06 -9.21
CA SER A 310 -14.37 -2.04 -10.31
C SER A 310 -15.78 -2.45 -10.78
N SER A 311 -15.93 -2.69 -12.09
CA SER A 311 -17.16 -3.21 -12.69
C SER A 311 -17.47 -4.65 -12.28
N SER A 312 -16.47 -5.39 -11.78
CA SER A 312 -16.59 -6.76 -11.27
C SER A 312 -17.37 -6.87 -9.96
N ILE A 313 -17.70 -5.75 -9.32
CA ILE A 313 -18.49 -5.72 -8.09
C ILE A 313 -19.89 -6.30 -8.32
N GLN A 314 -20.27 -7.22 -7.44
CA GLN A 314 -21.63 -7.71 -7.34
C GLN A 314 -22.33 -7.08 -6.13
N MET A 315 -23.52 -6.54 -6.35
CA MET A 315 -24.37 -6.06 -5.26
C MET A 315 -25.56 -6.99 -5.10
N LYS A 316 -25.73 -7.51 -3.89
CA LYS A 316 -26.84 -8.34 -3.49
C LYS A 316 -27.62 -7.65 -2.38
N LEU A 317 -28.89 -7.38 -2.66
CA LEU A 317 -29.82 -6.89 -1.66
C LEU A 317 -30.01 -7.93 -0.55
N ARG A 318 -29.87 -7.52 0.72
CA ARG A 318 -30.19 -8.40 1.85
C ARG A 318 -31.58 -8.12 2.40
N GLU A 319 -31.88 -6.84 2.64
CA GLU A 319 -33.13 -6.44 3.29
C GLU A 319 -33.54 -5.02 2.87
N VAL A 320 -34.84 -4.82 2.70
CA VAL A 320 -35.47 -3.49 2.55
C VAL A 320 -36.51 -3.36 3.65
N LYS A 321 -36.45 -2.27 4.42
CA LYS A 321 -37.45 -1.92 5.42
C LYS A 321 -38.01 -0.54 5.15
N LYS A 322 -39.31 -0.46 4.91
CA LYS A 322 -40.04 0.80 4.86
C LYS A 322 -40.09 1.36 6.27
N THR A 323 -39.58 2.57 6.47
CA THR A 323 -39.65 3.26 7.75
C THR A 323 -40.71 4.36 7.66
N GLN A 324 -41.50 4.53 8.71
CA GLN A 324 -42.35 5.72 8.79
C GLN A 324 -41.44 6.97 8.83
N PRO A 325 -41.88 8.10 8.24
CA PRO A 325 -41.12 9.35 8.21
C PRO A 325 -40.55 9.73 9.57
#